data_AF-A0A520EM13-F1
#
_entry.id   AF-A0A520EM13-F1
#
_cell.length_a   1.000
_cell.length_b   1.000
_cell.length_c   1.000
_cell.angle_alpha   90.00
_cell.angle_beta   90.00
_cell.angle_gamma   90.00
#
_symmetry.space_group_name_H-M   'P 1'
#
loop_
_entity.id
_entity.type
_entity.pdbx_description
1 polymer ?
#
loop_
_entity_poly.entity_id
_entity_poly.type
_entity_poly.pdbx_seq_one_letter_code
_entity_poly.pdbx_strand_id
1 'polypeptide(L)'
;ADDGLISVTPKVVPTGTVSPYLVRELAPGDIVRLGEIEGVFTLPEPLPERLLFVSAGSGITPIVSMLRDLDHRGGLRDVVAVHSDRTAGQIMFDAALRELDRRHDGFHLLVRLTETEGRMTPADLGTLCPDWREREAFLSGPGDMLDAMVEHWDEHGDPEKVHLERFQPIIGGSAGAGSGGRIHFTESEIETDCDGGTPILVAGEEAGATLPYGCRIGICHTCTGTLRSGQLRDLRTGEVADLAGQVVRTCVNTAEGDIEIEL
;
A
#
# COMPACT_ATOMS: atom_id res chain seq x y z
N ALA A 1 12.10 -22.85 -9.36
CA ALA A 1 13.16 -22.36 -10.27
C ALA A 1 12.63 -21.08 -10.87
N ASP A 2 13.40 -20.00 -10.84
CA ASP A 2 12.98 -18.74 -11.47
C ASP A 2 12.86 -18.94 -12.97
N ASP A 3 11.64 -18.80 -13.45
CA ASP A 3 11.28 -18.88 -14.87
C ASP A 3 11.57 -17.57 -15.61
N GLY A 4 12.08 -16.56 -14.90
CA GLY A 4 12.35 -15.22 -15.43
C GLY A 4 11.08 -14.41 -15.71
N LEU A 5 9.92 -14.84 -15.17
CA LEU A 5 8.63 -14.18 -15.40
C LEU A 5 8.23 -13.30 -14.21
N ILE A 6 7.54 -12.20 -14.53
CA ILE A 6 6.92 -11.32 -13.55
C ILE A 6 5.42 -11.61 -13.54
N SER A 7 4.85 -11.82 -12.36
CA SER A 7 3.42 -12.06 -12.16
C SER A 7 2.78 -10.92 -11.39
N VAL A 8 1.67 -10.38 -11.90
CA VAL A 8 0.83 -9.36 -11.23
C VAL A 8 -0.61 -9.85 -11.16
N THR A 9 -1.35 -9.47 -10.10
CA THR A 9 -2.76 -9.89 -9.90
C THR A 9 -3.64 -8.66 -9.73
N PRO A 10 -4.00 -7.95 -10.83
CA PRO A 10 -4.80 -6.74 -10.75
C PRO A 10 -6.25 -7.07 -10.37
N LYS A 11 -6.78 -6.36 -9.36
CA LYS A 11 -8.21 -6.34 -9.05
C LYS A 11 -8.86 -5.19 -9.81
N VAL A 12 -9.98 -5.46 -10.50
CA VAL A 12 -10.71 -4.43 -11.23
C VAL A 12 -11.21 -3.34 -10.27
N VAL A 13 -10.80 -2.11 -10.54
CA VAL A 13 -11.38 -0.90 -9.97
C VAL A 13 -12.25 -0.30 -11.08
N PRO A 14 -13.59 -0.35 -10.98
CA PRO A 14 -14.46 0.02 -12.10
C PRO A 14 -14.28 1.44 -12.62
N THR A 15 -13.86 2.36 -11.75
CA THR A 15 -13.60 3.77 -12.06
C THR A 15 -12.16 4.05 -12.49
N GLY A 16 -11.27 3.05 -12.46
CA GLY A 16 -9.86 3.22 -12.84
C GLY A 16 -9.63 3.02 -14.34
N THR A 17 -8.52 3.53 -14.86
CA THR A 17 -8.15 3.37 -16.27
C THR A 17 -7.38 2.07 -16.53
N VAL A 18 -6.45 1.72 -15.63
CA VAL A 18 -5.49 0.62 -15.85
C VAL A 18 -6.10 -0.75 -15.55
N SER A 19 -6.73 -0.93 -14.39
CA SER A 19 -7.21 -2.26 -13.98
C SER A 19 -8.34 -2.82 -14.85
N PRO A 20 -9.27 -2.03 -15.41
CA PRO A 20 -10.20 -2.56 -16.41
C PRO A 20 -9.50 -2.99 -17.69
N TYR A 21 -8.53 -2.21 -18.19
CA TYR A 21 -7.75 -2.57 -19.38
C TYR A 21 -6.97 -3.88 -19.17
N LEU A 22 -6.22 -3.99 -18.07
CA LEU A 22 -5.44 -5.19 -17.74
C LEU A 22 -6.31 -6.45 -17.64
N VAL A 23 -7.55 -6.34 -17.15
CA VAL A 23 -8.42 -7.50 -16.92
C VAL A 23 -9.31 -7.82 -18.12
N ARG A 24 -9.68 -6.82 -18.93
CA ARG A 24 -10.71 -6.96 -19.98
C ARG A 24 -10.16 -6.87 -21.40
N GLU A 25 -9.03 -6.21 -21.60
CA GLU A 25 -8.52 -5.86 -22.93
C GLU A 25 -7.12 -6.43 -23.22
N LEU A 26 -6.22 -6.49 -22.22
CA LEU A 26 -4.86 -7.00 -22.39
C LEU A 26 -4.87 -8.47 -22.86
N ALA A 27 -4.10 -8.77 -23.91
CA ALA A 27 -3.99 -10.08 -24.52
C ALA A 27 -2.53 -10.59 -24.61
N PRO A 28 -2.31 -11.91 -24.68
CA PRO A 28 -0.98 -12.45 -24.95
C PRO A 28 -0.37 -11.89 -26.24
N GLY A 29 0.84 -11.34 -26.14
CA GLY A 29 1.54 -10.67 -27.25
C GLY A 29 1.55 -9.14 -27.15
N ASP A 30 0.71 -8.55 -26.31
CA ASP A 30 0.76 -7.12 -26.02
C ASP A 30 2.07 -6.74 -25.31
N ILE A 31 2.60 -5.58 -25.68
CA ILE A 31 3.83 -5.04 -25.09
C ILE A 31 3.45 -4.15 -23.91
N VAL A 32 3.83 -4.57 -22.71
CA VAL A 32 3.71 -3.76 -21.49
C VAL A 32 5.04 -3.08 -21.18
N ARG A 33 4.98 -1.81 -20.77
CA ARG A 33 6.13 -1.10 -20.22
C ARG A 33 6.09 -1.23 -18.70
N LEU A 34 7.17 -1.72 -18.12
CA LEU A 34 7.35 -1.81 -16.68
C LEU A 34 8.24 -0.65 -16.24
N GLY A 35 7.90 -0.05 -15.10
CA GLY A 35 8.81 0.85 -14.41
C GLY A 35 9.93 0.06 -13.70
N GLU A 36 10.80 0.79 -13.01
CA GLU A 36 11.78 0.20 -12.10
C GLU A 36 11.10 -0.48 -10.91
N ILE A 37 11.84 -1.32 -10.20
CA ILE A 37 11.37 -1.95 -8.96
C ILE A 37 11.35 -0.90 -7.85
N GLU A 38 10.20 -0.73 -7.21
CA GLU A 38 10.01 0.16 -6.06
C GLU A 38 9.23 -0.56 -4.96
N GLY A 39 9.39 -0.12 -3.71
CA GLY A 39 8.66 -0.63 -2.55
C GLY A 39 9.58 -0.84 -1.34
N VAL A 40 9.03 -0.63 -0.14
CA VAL A 40 9.75 -0.84 1.14
C VAL A 40 9.20 -2.00 1.95
N PHE A 41 8.01 -2.50 1.59
CA PHE A 41 7.36 -3.64 2.23
C PHE A 41 8.04 -4.96 1.83
N THR A 42 9.14 -5.24 2.51
CA THR A 42 10.08 -6.33 2.21
C THR A 42 10.44 -7.06 3.50
N LEU A 43 10.81 -8.33 3.40
CA LEU A 43 11.32 -9.08 4.55
C LEU A 43 12.69 -8.51 4.96
N PRO A 44 12.94 -8.24 6.26
CA PRO A 44 14.23 -7.74 6.71
C PRO A 44 15.30 -8.84 6.67
N GLU A 45 16.56 -8.40 6.65
CA GLU A 45 17.72 -9.27 6.78
C GLU A 45 18.55 -8.80 8.00
N PRO A 46 18.75 -9.63 9.02
CA PRO A 46 18.33 -11.03 9.13
C PRO A 46 16.81 -11.23 9.30
N LEU A 47 16.31 -12.41 8.91
CA LEU A 47 14.91 -12.77 9.13
C LEU A 47 14.57 -12.79 10.62
N PRO A 48 13.39 -12.26 11.02
CA PRO A 48 12.86 -12.43 12.36
C PRO A 48 12.65 -13.90 12.69
N GLU A 49 12.68 -14.23 13.98
CA GLU A 49 12.46 -15.61 14.43
C GLU A 49 11.00 -16.05 14.22
N ARG A 50 10.05 -15.14 14.39
CA ARG A 50 8.61 -15.40 14.25
C ARG A 50 7.94 -14.32 13.41
N LEU A 51 7.17 -14.75 12.42
CA LEU A 51 6.45 -13.86 11.52
C LEU A 51 4.93 -14.00 11.71
N LEU A 52 4.24 -12.87 11.55
CA LEU A 52 2.79 -12.80 11.43
C LEU A 52 2.44 -12.04 10.14
N PHE A 53 1.71 -12.68 9.25
CA PHE A 53 1.13 -12.02 8.09
C PHE A 53 -0.37 -11.82 8.33
N VAL A 54 -0.87 -10.61 8.14
CA VAL A 54 -2.31 -10.33 8.22
C VAL A 54 -2.74 -9.65 6.94
N SER A 55 -3.71 -10.23 6.25
CA SER A 55 -4.15 -9.65 4.97
C SER A 55 -5.63 -9.78 4.69
N ALA A 56 -6.13 -8.95 3.78
CA ALA A 56 -7.50 -9.09 3.28
C ALA A 56 -7.64 -8.75 1.80
N GLY A 57 -8.47 -9.54 1.10
CA GLY A 57 -8.69 -9.42 -0.34
C GLY A 57 -7.39 -9.41 -1.14
N SER A 58 -7.19 -8.40 -2.00
CA SER A 58 -5.96 -8.26 -2.80
C SER A 58 -4.70 -7.97 -1.98
N GLY A 59 -4.84 -7.65 -0.68
CA GLY A 59 -3.74 -7.55 0.27
C GLY A 59 -2.88 -8.80 0.38
N ILE A 60 -3.37 -9.96 -0.05
CA ILE A 60 -2.62 -11.22 -0.03
C ILE A 60 -1.45 -11.26 -1.03
N THR A 61 -1.42 -10.41 -2.05
CA THR A 61 -0.43 -10.48 -3.13
C THR A 61 1.02 -10.25 -2.67
N PRO A 62 1.37 -9.19 -1.89
CA PRO A 62 2.73 -9.02 -1.38
C PRO A 62 3.08 -10.12 -0.37
N ILE A 63 2.10 -10.57 0.42
CA ILE A 63 2.28 -11.63 1.41
C ILE A 63 2.65 -12.95 0.74
N VAL A 64 1.97 -13.33 -0.35
CA VAL A 64 2.31 -14.54 -1.12
C VAL A 64 3.70 -14.43 -1.73
N SER A 65 4.14 -13.23 -2.13
CA SER A 65 5.51 -13.00 -2.59
C SER A 65 6.52 -13.32 -1.48
N MET A 66 6.30 -12.79 -0.27
CA MET A 66 7.15 -13.07 0.89
C MET A 66 7.12 -14.54 1.30
N LEU A 67 5.95 -15.19 1.30
CA LEU A 67 5.81 -16.61 1.63
C LEU A 67 6.52 -17.51 0.63
N ARG A 68 6.53 -17.16 -0.66
CA ARG A 68 7.29 -17.88 -1.69
C ARG A 68 8.80 -17.72 -1.52
N ASP A 69 9.27 -16.52 -1.19
CA ASP A 69 10.68 -16.29 -0.84
C ASP A 69 11.07 -17.16 0.36
N LEU A 70 10.27 -17.12 1.43
CA LEU A 70 10.47 -17.92 2.64
C LEU A 70 10.48 -19.43 2.36
N ASP A 71 9.56 -19.95 1.54
CA ASP A 71 9.55 -21.36 1.12
C ASP A 71 10.86 -21.71 0.39
N HIS A 72 11.28 -20.85 -0.56
CA HIS A 72 12.48 -21.08 -1.36
C HIS A 72 13.78 -21.13 -0.53
N ARG A 73 13.91 -20.24 0.46
CA ARG A 73 15.09 -20.13 1.34
C ARG A 73 15.01 -20.96 2.63
N GLY A 74 13.95 -21.77 2.81
CA GLY A 74 13.74 -22.55 4.04
C GLY A 74 13.43 -21.71 5.29
N GLY A 75 12.84 -20.53 5.10
CA GLY A 75 12.50 -19.55 6.14
C GLY A 75 11.15 -19.75 6.83
N LEU A 76 10.32 -20.68 6.38
CA LEU A 76 9.00 -21.02 6.98
C LEU A 76 9.16 -21.83 8.29
N ARG A 77 9.77 -21.22 9.31
CA ARG A 77 10.11 -21.86 10.59
C ARG A 77 9.05 -21.65 11.68
N ASP A 78 8.55 -20.43 11.79
CA ASP A 78 7.48 -20.05 12.72
C ASP A 78 6.71 -18.85 12.12
N VAL A 79 5.73 -19.17 11.28
CA VAL A 79 5.01 -18.21 10.46
C VAL A 79 3.52 -18.44 10.57
N VAL A 80 2.77 -17.43 11.00
CA VAL A 80 1.31 -17.44 10.98
C VAL A 80 0.83 -16.50 9.90
N ALA A 81 -0.06 -16.96 9.01
CA ALA A 81 -0.73 -16.11 8.04
C ALA A 81 -2.23 -16.12 8.29
N VAL A 82 -2.78 -14.96 8.62
CA VAL A 82 -4.22 -14.73 8.76
C VAL A 82 -4.70 -13.97 7.53
N HIS A 83 -5.61 -14.59 6.77
CA HIS A 83 -6.17 -13.99 5.57
C HIS A 83 -7.69 -13.89 5.66
N SER A 84 -8.22 -12.72 5.30
CA SER A 84 -9.66 -12.47 5.26
C SER A 84 -10.16 -12.21 3.84
N ASP A 85 -11.20 -12.92 3.43
CA ASP A 85 -11.92 -12.64 2.19
C ASP A 85 -13.44 -12.79 2.41
N ARG A 86 -14.25 -12.41 1.44
CA ARG A 86 -15.71 -12.50 1.56
C ARG A 86 -16.19 -13.94 1.53
N THR A 87 -15.73 -14.72 0.55
CA THR A 87 -16.10 -16.13 0.38
C THR A 87 -14.89 -16.95 -0.02
N ALA A 88 -14.95 -18.26 0.24
CA ALA A 88 -13.84 -19.17 -0.08
C ALA A 88 -13.42 -19.12 -1.56
N GLY A 89 -14.39 -18.94 -2.46
CA GLY A 89 -14.14 -18.85 -3.91
C GLY A 89 -13.46 -17.55 -4.36
N GLN A 90 -13.27 -16.56 -3.48
CA GLN A 90 -12.60 -15.29 -3.80
C GLN A 90 -11.14 -15.25 -3.34
N ILE A 91 -10.72 -16.21 -2.51
CA ILE A 91 -9.37 -16.27 -1.97
C ILE A 91 -8.37 -16.49 -3.11
N MET A 92 -7.56 -15.47 -3.38
CA MET A 92 -6.45 -15.58 -4.32
C MET A 92 -5.37 -16.50 -3.74
N PHE A 93 -4.80 -17.36 -4.59
CA PHE A 93 -3.76 -18.32 -4.22
C PHE A 93 -4.16 -19.36 -3.17
N ASP A 94 -5.46 -19.60 -2.91
CA ASP A 94 -5.95 -20.52 -1.87
C ASP A 94 -5.28 -21.91 -1.92
N ALA A 95 -5.27 -22.54 -3.10
CA ALA A 95 -4.66 -23.86 -3.26
C ALA A 95 -3.15 -23.86 -2.96
N ALA A 96 -2.43 -22.80 -3.34
CA ALA A 96 -1.00 -22.68 -3.09
C ALA A 96 -0.70 -22.43 -1.60
N LEU A 97 -1.50 -21.58 -0.94
CA LEU A 97 -1.38 -21.29 0.49
C LEU A 97 -1.69 -22.53 1.34
N ARG A 98 -2.76 -23.26 1.02
CA ARG A 98 -3.09 -24.53 1.70
C ARG A 98 -2.04 -25.60 1.48
N GLU A 99 -1.41 -25.63 0.31
CA GLU A 99 -0.31 -26.55 0.04
C GLU A 99 0.94 -26.18 0.84
N LEU A 100 1.24 -24.89 1.03
CA LEU A 100 2.30 -24.46 1.95
C LEU A 100 2.01 -24.93 3.38
N ASP A 101 0.78 -24.69 3.87
CA ASP A 101 0.32 -25.06 5.22
C ASP A 101 0.45 -26.58 5.46
N ARG A 102 0.16 -27.38 4.43
CA ARG A 102 0.28 -28.84 4.49
C ARG A 102 1.74 -29.33 4.45
N ARG A 103 2.65 -28.59 3.81
CA ARG A 103 4.05 -29.01 3.60
C ARG A 103 5.00 -28.57 4.71
N HIS A 104 4.64 -27.53 5.47
CA HIS A 104 5.53 -26.92 6.47
C HIS A 104 4.88 -26.89 7.84
N ASP A 105 5.41 -27.67 8.79
CA ASP A 105 4.94 -27.66 10.19
C ASP A 105 5.10 -26.27 10.85
N GLY A 106 6.04 -25.46 10.36
CA GLY A 106 6.31 -24.10 10.84
C GLY A 106 5.49 -23.00 10.16
N PHE A 107 4.53 -23.34 9.30
CA PHE A 107 3.62 -22.39 8.67
C PHE A 107 2.18 -22.75 9.02
N HIS A 108 1.39 -21.74 9.42
CA HIS A 108 -0.01 -21.90 9.78
C HIS A 108 -0.88 -20.89 9.04
N LEU A 109 -1.77 -21.38 8.19
CA LEU A 109 -2.75 -20.57 7.47
C LEU A 109 -4.10 -20.55 8.21
N LEU A 110 -4.56 -19.35 8.55
CA LEU A 110 -5.89 -19.08 9.08
C LEU A 110 -6.68 -18.25 8.08
N VAL A 111 -7.88 -18.70 7.76
CA VAL A 111 -8.77 -18.02 6.82
C VAL A 111 -10.04 -17.59 7.54
N ARG A 112 -10.41 -16.32 7.42
CA ARG A 112 -11.70 -15.78 7.87
C ARG A 112 -12.57 -15.39 6.68
N LEU A 113 -13.76 -16.00 6.60
CA LEU A 113 -14.75 -15.69 5.57
C LEU A 113 -15.77 -14.68 6.12
N THR A 114 -15.69 -13.43 5.64
CA THR A 114 -16.48 -12.33 6.23
C THR A 114 -17.98 -12.44 6.00
N GLU A 115 -18.42 -13.20 5.00
CA GLU A 115 -19.84 -13.47 4.77
C GLU A 115 -20.48 -14.30 5.90
N THR A 116 -19.70 -15.20 6.52
CA THR A 116 -20.19 -16.12 7.56
C THR A 116 -19.70 -15.77 8.96
N GLU A 117 -18.50 -15.21 9.07
CA GLU A 117 -17.82 -14.96 10.34
C GLU A 117 -17.71 -13.47 10.69
N GLY A 118 -18.13 -12.59 9.79
CA GLY A 118 -17.93 -11.14 9.91
C GLY A 118 -16.49 -10.71 9.60
N ARG A 119 -16.26 -9.39 9.61
CA ARG A 119 -14.92 -8.85 9.35
C ARG A 119 -13.96 -9.21 10.48
N MET A 120 -12.70 -9.43 10.13
CA MET A 120 -11.64 -9.54 11.12
C MET A 120 -11.43 -8.20 11.82
N THR A 121 -11.22 -8.26 13.13
CA THR A 121 -10.92 -7.11 13.98
C THR A 121 -9.69 -7.41 14.84
N PRO A 122 -9.03 -6.40 15.43
CA PRO A 122 -7.90 -6.65 16.30
C PRO A 122 -8.22 -7.54 17.52
N ALA A 123 -9.48 -7.52 17.99
CA ALA A 123 -9.95 -8.38 19.08
C ALA A 123 -9.82 -9.88 18.78
N ASP A 124 -9.78 -10.26 17.50
CA ASP A 124 -9.64 -11.66 17.08
C ASP A 124 -8.20 -12.17 17.22
N LEU A 125 -7.18 -11.28 17.25
CA LEU A 125 -5.76 -11.66 17.25
C LEU A 125 -5.39 -12.57 18.41
N GLY A 126 -5.93 -12.33 19.62
CA GLY A 126 -5.64 -13.17 20.78
C GLY A 126 -6.12 -14.61 20.62
N THR A 127 -7.12 -14.86 19.77
CA THR A 127 -7.60 -16.21 19.45
C THR A 127 -6.85 -16.80 18.27
N LEU A 128 -6.62 -16.00 17.22
CA LEU A 128 -5.99 -16.44 15.98
C LEU A 128 -4.48 -16.66 16.12
N CYS A 129 -3.81 -15.82 16.89
CA CYS A 129 -2.38 -15.85 17.11
C CYS A 129 -2.07 -15.34 18.53
N PRO A 130 -2.18 -16.19 19.57
CA PRO A 130 -2.08 -15.75 20.98
C PRO A 130 -0.78 -15.00 21.32
N ASP A 131 0.31 -15.29 20.60
CA ASP A 131 1.64 -14.70 20.75
C ASP A 131 1.91 -13.56 19.74
N TRP A 132 0.87 -12.96 19.14
CA TRP A 132 1.03 -11.92 18.09
C TRP A 132 1.96 -10.77 18.46
N ARG A 133 2.04 -10.39 19.74
CA ARG A 133 2.92 -9.33 20.26
C ARG A 133 4.42 -9.65 20.14
N GLU A 134 4.75 -10.93 20.07
CA GLU A 134 6.13 -11.41 19.99
C GLU A 134 6.61 -11.49 18.53
N ARG A 135 5.69 -11.44 17.56
CA ARG A 135 5.96 -11.66 16.13
C ARG A 135 6.20 -10.36 15.38
N GLU A 136 7.05 -10.43 14.35
CA GLU A 136 7.17 -9.37 13.36
C GLU A 136 5.96 -9.44 12.41
N ALA A 137 5.17 -8.37 12.35
CA ALA A 137 3.88 -8.34 11.70
C ALA A 137 3.92 -7.59 10.36
N PHE A 138 3.37 -8.20 9.32
CA PHE A 138 3.26 -7.65 7.97
C PHE A 138 1.79 -7.59 7.57
N LEU A 139 1.26 -6.38 7.43
CA LEU A 139 -0.15 -6.10 7.24
C LEU A 139 -0.43 -5.55 5.84
N SER A 140 -1.40 -6.11 5.12
CA SER A 140 -1.84 -5.53 3.84
C SER A 140 -3.32 -5.80 3.56
N GLY A 141 -4.10 -4.76 3.30
CA GLY A 141 -5.54 -4.88 3.13
C GLY A 141 -6.28 -3.54 3.03
N PRO A 142 -7.60 -3.53 3.26
CA PRO A 142 -8.41 -2.32 3.36
C PRO A 142 -7.90 -1.34 4.42
N GLY A 143 -8.04 -0.03 4.17
CA GLY A 143 -7.53 1.01 5.05
C GLY A 143 -8.10 0.95 6.47
N ASP A 144 -9.40 0.73 6.61
CA ASP A 144 -10.10 0.61 7.90
C ASP A 144 -9.54 -0.54 8.77
N MET A 145 -9.24 -1.67 8.13
CA MET A 145 -8.59 -2.80 8.80
C MET A 145 -7.17 -2.44 9.23
N LEU A 146 -6.38 -1.81 8.36
CA LEU A 146 -4.99 -1.45 8.67
C LEU A 146 -4.92 -0.41 9.80
N ASP A 147 -5.78 0.60 9.78
CA ASP A 147 -5.85 1.64 10.81
C ASP A 147 -6.18 1.03 12.18
N ALA A 148 -7.19 0.18 12.24
CA ALA A 148 -7.57 -0.50 13.48
C ALA A 148 -6.47 -1.44 14.00
N MET A 149 -5.73 -2.11 13.12
CA MET A 149 -4.60 -2.95 13.53
C MET A 149 -3.43 -2.10 14.06
N VAL A 150 -3.07 -1.01 13.38
CA VAL A 150 -2.00 -0.11 13.85
C VAL A 150 -2.33 0.44 15.24
N GLU A 151 -3.55 0.99 15.43
CA GLU A 151 -4.01 1.48 16.73
C GLU A 151 -3.92 0.38 17.81
N HIS A 152 -4.26 -0.86 17.46
CA HIS A 152 -4.16 -1.96 18.40
C HIS A 152 -2.73 -2.29 18.82
N TRP A 153 -1.77 -2.23 17.90
CA TRP A 153 -0.35 -2.42 18.22
C TRP A 153 0.21 -1.23 19.01
N ASP A 154 -0.22 0.00 18.72
CA ASP A 154 0.14 1.20 19.49
C ASP A 154 -0.29 1.09 20.96
N GLU A 155 -1.51 0.58 21.20
CA GLU A 155 -2.05 0.48 22.55
C GLU A 155 -1.58 -0.76 23.32
N HIS A 156 -1.37 -1.88 22.63
CA HIS A 156 -1.23 -3.19 23.28
C HIS A 156 0.01 -3.98 22.87
N GLY A 157 0.80 -3.51 21.91
CA GLY A 157 1.93 -4.22 21.33
C GLY A 157 3.17 -3.34 21.22
N ASP A 158 3.93 -3.59 20.16
CA ASP A 158 5.14 -2.84 19.80
C ASP A 158 4.99 -2.32 18.35
N PRO A 159 4.80 -1.00 18.15
CA PRO A 159 4.61 -0.42 16.82
C PRO A 159 5.76 -0.66 15.86
N GLU A 160 7.00 -0.82 16.37
CA GLU A 160 8.17 -1.03 15.52
C GLU A 160 8.16 -2.39 14.82
N LYS A 161 7.37 -3.34 15.34
CA LYS A 161 7.20 -4.67 14.75
C LYS A 161 6.13 -4.72 13.66
N VAL A 162 5.50 -3.60 13.32
CA VAL A 162 4.40 -3.55 12.35
C VAL A 162 4.85 -2.90 11.06
N HIS A 163 4.81 -3.69 9.99
CA HIS A 163 5.04 -3.25 8.62
C HIS A 163 3.70 -3.23 7.89
N LEU A 164 3.46 -2.21 7.07
CA LEU A 164 2.19 -2.03 6.38
C LEU A 164 2.33 -1.65 4.91
N GLU A 165 1.48 -2.23 4.08
CA GLU A 165 1.35 -1.89 2.65
C GLU A 165 -0.10 -1.54 2.33
N ARG A 166 -0.32 -0.33 1.81
CA ARG A 166 -1.64 0.23 1.48
C ARG A 166 -1.83 0.30 -0.03
N PHE A 167 -2.85 -0.40 -0.54
CA PHE A 167 -3.23 -0.33 -1.95
C PHE A 167 -4.14 0.85 -2.31
N GLN A 168 -4.71 1.52 -1.31
CA GLN A 168 -5.57 2.69 -1.49
C GLN A 168 -4.92 3.89 -0.81
N PRO A 169 -5.11 5.12 -1.34
CA PRO A 169 -4.54 6.31 -0.73
C PRO A 169 -5.23 6.52 0.61
N ILE A 170 -4.47 7.00 1.58
CA ILE A 170 -5.09 7.79 2.65
C ILE A 170 -5.50 9.11 1.98
N ILE A 171 -6.76 9.21 1.59
CA ILE A 171 -7.35 10.48 1.19
C ILE A 171 -7.71 11.19 2.50
N GLY A 172 -6.97 12.24 2.83
CA GLY A 172 -7.21 13.04 4.04
C GLY A 172 -6.62 12.44 5.31
N GLY A 173 -5.29 12.38 5.38
CA GLY A 173 -4.61 12.30 6.68
C GLY A 173 -5.04 13.49 7.53
N SER A 174 -5.31 13.25 8.82
CA SER A 174 -5.81 14.21 9.82
C SER A 174 -5.52 15.67 9.45
N ALA A 175 -6.59 16.42 9.16
CA ALA A 175 -6.65 17.77 8.60
C ALA A 175 -5.96 18.89 9.41
N GLY A 176 -4.73 18.68 9.86
CA GLY A 176 -3.94 19.65 10.63
C GLY A 176 -2.65 19.05 11.16
N ALA A 177 -1.58 19.14 10.38
CA ALA A 177 -0.19 18.98 10.86
C ALA A 177 0.88 19.65 9.96
N GLY A 178 0.49 20.23 8.80
CA GLY A 178 1.35 21.04 7.94
C GLY A 178 0.83 22.46 7.79
N SER A 179 1.71 23.40 7.45
CA SER A 179 1.39 24.81 7.28
C SER A 179 0.45 25.10 6.11
N GLY A 180 0.37 24.21 5.12
CA GLY A 180 -0.28 24.51 3.84
C GLY A 180 0.45 25.65 3.13
N GLY A 181 -0.13 26.16 2.06
CA GLY A 181 0.43 27.33 1.36
C GLY A 181 -0.18 27.57 0.00
N ARG A 182 0.28 28.64 -0.65
CA ARG A 182 -0.09 28.95 -2.03
C ARG A 182 0.69 28.06 -2.98
N ILE A 183 -0.02 27.39 -3.87
CA ILE A 183 0.54 26.60 -4.96
C ILE A 183 0.42 27.41 -6.23
N HIS A 184 1.53 27.63 -6.92
CA HIS A 184 1.56 28.20 -8.27
C HIS A 184 1.97 27.12 -9.28
N PHE A 185 1.03 26.75 -10.17
CA PHE A 185 1.26 25.84 -11.29
C PHE A 185 1.78 26.65 -12.49
N THR A 186 3.09 26.57 -12.76
CA THR A 186 3.75 27.51 -13.66
C THR A 186 3.42 27.30 -15.14
N GLU A 187 2.96 26.11 -15.56
CA GLU A 187 2.57 25.92 -16.98
C GLU A 187 1.17 26.46 -17.26
N SER A 188 0.24 26.33 -16.30
CA SER A 188 -1.13 26.84 -16.45
C SER A 188 -1.35 28.25 -15.92
N GLU A 189 -0.37 28.83 -15.22
CA GLU A 189 -0.47 30.11 -14.47
C GLU A 189 -1.64 30.12 -13.46
N ILE A 190 -2.01 28.94 -12.94
CA ILE A 190 -3.08 28.78 -11.95
C ILE A 190 -2.46 28.88 -10.57
N GLU A 191 -3.07 29.69 -9.70
CA GLU A 191 -2.75 29.75 -8.29
C GLU A 191 -3.92 29.24 -7.45
N THR A 192 -3.62 28.48 -6.41
CA THR A 192 -4.62 28.02 -5.43
C THR A 192 -4.02 27.93 -4.03
N ASP A 193 -4.86 28.08 -3.02
CA ASP A 193 -4.46 27.83 -1.63
C ASP A 193 -4.69 26.34 -1.32
N CYS A 194 -3.74 25.72 -0.63
CA CYS A 194 -3.82 24.32 -0.20
C CYS A 194 -3.61 24.22 1.30
N ASP A 195 -4.50 23.53 1.99
CA ASP A 195 -4.25 23.15 3.39
C ASP A 195 -3.16 22.06 3.48
N GLY A 196 -2.58 21.87 4.68
CA GLY A 196 -1.51 20.89 4.90
C GLY A 196 -1.95 19.42 5.00
N GLY A 197 -3.19 19.09 4.62
CA GLY A 197 -3.71 17.72 4.56
C GLY A 197 -4.24 17.30 3.17
N THR A 198 -4.42 18.27 2.27
CA THR A 198 -4.93 18.06 0.92
C THR A 198 -3.78 17.83 -0.07
N PRO A 199 -3.82 16.78 -0.91
CA PRO A 199 -2.81 16.61 -1.96
C PRO A 199 -2.80 17.76 -2.96
N ILE A 200 -1.63 18.17 -3.44
CA ILE A 200 -1.47 19.20 -4.48
C ILE A 200 -2.35 18.92 -5.70
N LEU A 201 -2.47 17.64 -6.09
CA LEU A 201 -3.33 17.23 -7.19
C LEU A 201 -4.79 17.64 -6.97
N VAL A 202 -5.31 17.42 -5.76
CA VAL A 202 -6.72 17.70 -5.42
C VAL A 202 -6.94 19.22 -5.40
N ALA A 203 -6.08 19.97 -4.73
CA ALA A 203 -6.17 21.43 -4.67
C ALA A 203 -6.11 22.07 -6.06
N GLY A 204 -5.25 21.57 -6.95
CA GLY A 204 -5.16 22.04 -8.33
C GLY A 204 -6.38 21.70 -9.18
N GLU A 205 -6.93 20.49 -9.06
CA GLU A 205 -8.16 20.08 -9.75
C GLU A 205 -9.36 20.95 -9.33
N GLU A 206 -9.48 21.24 -8.04
CA GLU A 206 -10.53 22.12 -7.49
C GLU A 206 -10.40 23.57 -7.99
N ALA A 207 -9.16 24.02 -8.23
CA ALA A 207 -8.86 25.32 -8.85
C ALA A 207 -9.03 25.34 -10.38
N GLY A 208 -9.40 24.21 -10.99
CA GLY A 208 -9.62 24.09 -12.43
C GLY A 208 -8.37 23.77 -13.25
N ALA A 209 -7.25 23.38 -12.62
CA ALA A 209 -6.05 22.96 -13.33
C ALA A 209 -6.24 21.57 -13.97
N THR A 210 -5.74 21.40 -15.20
CA THR A 210 -5.74 20.10 -15.89
C THR A 210 -4.42 19.39 -15.61
N LEU A 211 -4.34 18.74 -14.45
CA LEU A 211 -3.13 18.07 -14.00
C LEU A 211 -3.11 16.59 -14.46
N PRO A 212 -1.94 16.02 -14.81
CA PRO A 212 -1.84 14.60 -15.08
C PRO A 212 -2.12 13.81 -13.79
N TYR A 213 -2.91 12.75 -13.90
CA TYR A 213 -3.21 11.86 -12.77
C TYR A 213 -3.36 10.41 -13.24
N GLY A 214 -3.25 9.49 -12.29
CA GLY A 214 -3.45 8.07 -12.52
C GLY A 214 -3.97 7.39 -11.25
N CYS A 215 -3.10 6.67 -10.56
CA CYS A 215 -3.44 5.87 -9.38
C CYS A 215 -3.88 6.68 -8.16
N ARG A 216 -3.49 7.97 -8.07
CA ARG A 216 -3.72 8.86 -6.92
C ARG A 216 -3.17 8.36 -5.56
N ILE A 217 -2.30 7.35 -5.60
CA ILE A 217 -1.63 6.74 -4.43
C ILE A 217 -0.12 6.88 -4.47
N GLY A 218 0.40 7.68 -5.40
CA GLY A 218 1.84 7.88 -5.58
C GLY A 218 2.58 6.74 -6.26
N ILE A 219 1.92 5.66 -6.68
CA ILE A 219 2.60 4.47 -7.22
C ILE A 219 2.79 4.51 -8.74
N CYS A 220 1.91 5.16 -9.51
CA CYS A 220 1.97 5.11 -10.98
C CYS A 220 2.85 6.20 -11.60
N HIS A 221 3.33 7.17 -10.81
CA HIS A 221 4.12 8.33 -11.27
C HIS A 221 3.46 9.20 -12.37
N THR A 222 2.21 8.97 -12.76
CA THR A 222 1.50 9.85 -13.72
C THR A 222 1.31 11.26 -13.17
N CYS A 223 1.18 11.42 -11.85
CA CYS A 223 0.94 12.70 -11.19
C CYS A 223 2.22 13.53 -10.94
N THR A 224 3.28 13.36 -11.74
CA THR A 224 4.58 13.98 -11.47
C THR A 224 4.73 15.36 -12.06
N GLY A 225 5.31 16.30 -11.29
CA GLY A 225 5.76 17.62 -11.74
C GLY A 225 7.11 18.00 -11.17
N THR A 226 7.74 19.06 -11.68
CA THR A 226 9.05 19.51 -11.16
C THR A 226 8.83 20.61 -10.14
N LEU A 227 9.20 20.40 -8.88
CA LEU A 227 9.15 21.45 -7.87
C LEU A 227 10.18 22.52 -8.22
N ARG A 228 9.77 23.76 -8.42
CA ARG A 228 10.65 24.89 -8.70
C ARG A 228 11.15 25.55 -7.42
N SER A 229 10.27 25.71 -6.43
CA SER A 229 10.62 26.29 -5.14
C SER A 229 9.64 25.86 -4.04
N GLY A 230 10.08 25.98 -2.79
CA GLY A 230 9.27 25.71 -1.60
C GLY A 230 9.46 24.30 -1.01
N GLN A 231 8.74 24.01 0.08
CA GLN A 231 8.82 22.74 0.78
C GLN A 231 7.56 21.93 0.59
N LEU A 232 7.72 20.61 0.51
CA LEU A 232 6.62 19.66 0.43
C LEU A 232 6.59 18.79 1.67
N ARG A 233 5.37 18.42 2.04
CA ARG A 233 5.13 17.35 2.99
C ARG A 233 4.61 16.12 2.24
N ASP A 234 5.26 14.97 2.46
CA ASP A 234 4.72 13.70 2.00
C ASP A 234 3.58 13.27 2.93
N LEU A 235 2.36 13.16 2.41
CA LEU A 235 1.17 12.82 3.18
C LEU A 235 1.18 11.37 3.70
N ARG A 236 2.11 10.53 3.22
CA ARG A 236 2.24 9.13 3.64
C ARG A 236 3.17 8.98 4.85
N THR A 237 4.24 9.78 4.90
CA THR A 237 5.28 9.70 5.94
C THR A 237 5.24 10.87 6.92
N GLY A 238 4.61 11.98 6.54
CA GLY A 238 4.64 13.24 7.26
C GLY A 238 5.96 14.00 7.14
N GLU A 239 6.95 13.47 6.43
CA GLU A 239 8.26 14.11 6.25
C GLU A 239 8.14 15.39 5.43
N VAL A 240 8.89 16.42 5.85
CA VAL A 240 8.97 17.71 5.17
C VAL A 240 10.35 17.83 4.52
N ALA A 241 10.38 18.16 3.24
CA ALA A 241 11.62 18.34 2.50
C ALA A 241 11.53 19.50 1.49
N ASP A 242 12.64 20.22 1.34
CA ASP A 242 12.86 21.08 0.17
C ASP A 242 13.38 20.19 -0.97
N LEU A 243 12.55 20.03 -2.00
CA LEU A 243 12.81 19.18 -3.16
C LEU A 243 12.97 20.04 -4.43
N ALA A 244 13.39 21.30 -4.30
CA ALA A 244 13.55 22.19 -5.45
C ALA A 244 14.46 21.57 -6.53
N GLY A 245 13.99 21.63 -7.77
CA GLY A 245 14.61 21.02 -8.94
C GLY A 245 14.32 19.52 -9.13
N GLN A 246 13.60 18.87 -8.21
CA GLN A 246 13.29 17.45 -8.29
C GLN A 246 11.88 17.20 -8.83
N VAL A 247 11.69 16.01 -9.39
CA VAL A 247 10.38 15.51 -9.81
C VAL A 247 9.64 14.99 -8.57
N VAL A 248 8.43 15.50 -8.34
CA VAL A 248 7.60 15.23 -7.17
C VAL A 248 6.23 14.72 -7.59
N ARG A 249 5.55 13.94 -6.73
CA ARG A 249 4.23 13.35 -7.03
C ARG A 249 3.13 14.17 -6.37
N THR A 250 2.32 14.89 -7.14
CA THR A 250 1.28 15.81 -6.64
C THR A 250 0.15 15.10 -5.90
N CYS A 251 -0.06 13.81 -6.15
CA CYS A 251 -1.13 13.04 -5.55
C CYS A 251 -0.83 12.50 -4.14
N VAL A 252 0.41 12.63 -3.66
CA VAL A 252 0.82 12.19 -2.30
C VAL A 252 1.63 13.24 -1.54
N ASN A 253 1.90 14.38 -2.16
CA ASN A 253 2.53 15.52 -1.50
C ASN A 253 1.52 16.65 -1.33
N THR A 254 1.64 17.37 -0.23
CA THR A 254 0.95 18.64 0.04
C THR A 254 1.99 19.77 0.20
N ALA A 255 1.53 21.01 0.13
CA ALA A 255 2.37 22.18 0.32
C ALA A 255 2.73 22.39 1.81
N GLU A 256 3.98 22.75 2.07
CA GLU A 256 4.46 23.19 3.38
C GLU A 256 5.08 24.60 3.22
N GLY A 257 4.21 25.61 3.20
CA GLY A 257 4.51 26.95 2.73
C GLY A 257 4.22 27.14 1.24
N ASP A 258 4.49 28.34 0.73
CA ASP A 258 4.28 28.65 -0.67
C ASP A 258 5.23 27.86 -1.57
N ILE A 259 4.69 27.31 -2.67
CA ILE A 259 5.44 26.50 -3.63
C ILE A 259 5.17 26.95 -5.06
N GLU A 260 6.18 26.76 -5.91
CA GLU A 260 6.03 26.81 -7.36
C GLU A 260 6.31 25.42 -7.93
N ILE A 261 5.42 24.92 -8.76
CA ILE A 261 5.56 23.62 -9.42
C ILE A 261 5.36 23.78 -10.91
N GLU A 262 6.29 23.23 -11.68
CA GLU A 262 6.16 23.10 -13.13
C GLU A 262 5.26 21.90 -13.43
N LEU A 263 3.99 22.23 -13.66
CA LEU A 263 2.90 21.38 -14.10
C LEU A 263 1.75 22.22 -14.67
#